data_AF-A0AAP3CJI2-F1
#
_entry.id   AF-A0AAP3CJI2-F1
#
_cell.length_a   1.000
_cell.length_b   1.000
_cell.length_c   1.000
_cell.angle_alpha   90.00
_cell.angle_beta   90.00
_cell.angle_gamma   90.00
#
_symmetry.space_group_name_H-M   'P 1'
#
loop_
_entity.id
_entity.type
_entity.pdbx_description
1 polymer ?
#
loop_
_entity_poly.entity_id
_entity_poly.type
_entity_poly.pdbx_seq_one_letter_code
_entity_poly.pdbx_strand_id
1 'polypeptide(L)'
;MKNKWLSFFSGRVQLELTGRGIERLLNECTRQGIPVFHVKKKKEAVLLYLQLQDVHAFRRIRRKFKCKAQFINRKGFPFLLLKSKLNIGFTIGFAMFFILLFLLSNMVWKIDVTGAKPETEHQMMQHLKEIGVKKGRLQFLMMSPEKIQKSLTNGIDNITWVGVDLKGTTIHMKVVEKNEPEKEKYVSPRDIVAKKKATITRMFVQKGQPMAAIHDHVEKGQLLVSGLIGSEEHQQEVASKADIYGETWYRSEVTVPLETLFNVYTGKVRTKHKLSFGSLAIPIWGMTLKQEELKHPKTEQEKHSLHFLGFKLPVSYIKEQTRESEEALRKYTKEEAVQEGIKMGKQDVEDKIGENGEVKSEKVLHQTVENGKVKLIILYQVIEDIVQTTPIVRETEE
;
A
#
# COMPACT_ATOMS: atom_id res chain seq x y z
N MET A 1 16.73 50.63 22.96
CA MET A 1 16.94 49.19 23.21
C MET A 1 17.60 48.55 21.99
N LYS A 2 18.92 48.29 22.01
CA LYS A 2 19.58 47.59 20.88
C LYS A 2 19.35 46.09 21.03
N ASN A 3 18.73 45.46 20.03
CA ASN A 3 18.31 44.06 20.04
C ASN A 3 19.48 43.14 20.43
N LYS A 4 19.27 42.28 21.44
CA LYS A 4 20.27 41.32 21.94
C LYS A 4 20.89 40.47 20.81
N TRP A 5 20.14 40.23 19.73
CA TRP A 5 20.55 39.46 18.56
C TRP A 5 21.63 40.16 17.72
N LEU A 6 21.48 41.45 17.41
CA LEU A 6 22.48 42.22 16.65
C LEU A 6 23.85 42.23 17.35
N SER A 7 23.84 42.31 18.67
CA SER A 7 25.07 42.28 19.45
C SER A 7 25.72 40.90 19.60
N PHE A 8 25.02 39.81 19.27
CA PHE A 8 25.61 38.48 19.16
C PHE A 8 26.41 38.33 17.87
N PHE A 9 25.88 38.86 16.76
CA PHE A 9 26.56 38.91 15.46
C PHE A 9 27.79 39.83 15.47
N SER A 10 27.71 40.99 16.14
CA SER A 10 28.84 41.93 16.22
C SER A 10 29.94 41.50 17.21
N GLY A 11 29.66 40.52 18.08
CA GLY A 11 30.58 40.10 19.14
C GLY A 11 30.61 41.05 20.36
N ARG A 12 30.89 40.47 21.52
CA ARG A 12 31.01 41.16 22.81
C ARG A 12 32.28 40.71 23.54
N VAL A 13 32.86 41.63 24.30
CA VAL A 13 34.08 41.39 25.06
C VAL A 13 33.85 41.75 26.52
N GLN A 14 34.17 40.83 27.42
CA GLN A 14 34.11 41.03 28.86
C GLN A 14 35.42 41.62 29.35
N LEU A 15 35.31 42.70 30.09
CA LEU A 15 36.40 43.46 30.67
C LEU A 15 36.31 43.45 32.20
N GLU A 16 37.47 43.42 32.83
CA GLU A 16 37.65 43.70 34.25
C GLU A 16 38.42 44.99 34.41
N LEU A 17 37.82 45.95 35.10
CA LEU A 17 38.41 47.23 35.40
C LEU A 17 38.84 47.29 36.85
N THR A 18 40.09 47.66 37.10
CA THR A 18 40.67 47.87 38.43
C THR A 18 41.35 49.24 38.51
N GLY A 19 41.23 49.93 39.65
CA GLY A 19 41.84 51.24 39.85
C GLY A 19 40.88 52.29 40.43
N ARG A 20 41.37 53.53 40.53
CA ARG A 20 40.61 54.66 41.10
C ARG A 20 39.88 55.44 39.99
N GLY A 21 38.62 55.80 40.24
CA GLY A 21 37.82 56.63 39.31
C GLY A 21 37.08 55.85 38.22
N ILE A 22 36.73 54.58 38.46
CA ILE A 22 36.01 53.73 37.49
C ILE A 22 34.67 54.36 37.09
N GLU A 23 33.94 54.96 38.03
CA GLU A 23 32.64 55.60 37.76
C GLU A 23 32.76 56.76 36.76
N ARG A 24 33.83 57.57 36.85
CA ARG A 24 34.09 58.66 35.90
C ARG A 24 34.40 58.12 34.50
N LEU A 25 35.13 57.01 34.41
CA LEU A 25 35.42 56.35 33.14
C LEU A 25 34.15 55.75 32.51
N LEU A 26 33.25 55.16 33.31
CA LEU A 26 31.96 54.65 32.81
C LEU A 26 31.06 55.79 32.31
N ASN A 27 31.05 56.92 33.01
CA ASN A 27 30.32 58.11 32.57
C ASN A 27 30.88 58.67 31.26
N GLU A 28 32.20 58.72 31.11
CA GLU A 28 32.83 59.16 29.86
C GLU A 28 32.57 58.20 28.69
N CYS A 29 32.55 56.90 28.95
CA CYS A 29 32.16 55.91 27.94
C CYS A 29 30.72 56.15 27.45
N THR A 30 29.81 56.46 28.37
CA THR A 30 28.41 56.75 28.05
C THR A 30 28.29 58.06 27.25
N ARG A 31 29.05 59.11 27.60
CA ARG A 31 29.09 60.39 26.87
C ARG A 31 29.63 60.26 25.44
N GLN A 32 30.62 59.39 25.24
CA GLN A 32 31.21 59.10 23.92
C GLN A 32 30.39 58.09 23.11
N GLY A 33 29.18 57.74 23.57
CA GLY A 33 28.28 56.82 22.88
C GLY A 33 28.73 55.35 22.88
N ILE A 34 29.64 54.95 23.78
CA ILE A 34 30.09 53.56 23.93
C ILE A 34 29.12 52.82 24.85
N PRO A 35 28.29 51.90 24.32
CA PRO A 35 27.32 51.20 25.12
C PRO A 35 28.00 50.15 26.01
N VAL A 36 27.89 50.32 27.33
CA VAL A 36 28.38 49.38 28.34
C VAL A 36 27.22 48.48 28.79
N PHE A 37 27.44 47.18 28.86
CA PHE A 37 26.42 46.20 29.24
C PHE A 37 26.82 45.39 30.47
N HIS A 38 25.82 44.95 31.27
CA HIS A 38 25.97 44.01 32.38
C HIS A 38 27.13 44.37 33.32
N VAL A 39 27.09 45.60 33.86
CA VAL A 39 28.06 46.07 34.85
C VAL A 39 27.81 45.33 36.17
N LYS A 40 28.84 44.63 36.67
CA LYS A 40 28.82 43.96 37.98
C LYS A 40 30.00 44.44 38.80
N LYS A 41 29.73 44.97 39.99
CA LYS A 41 30.76 45.38 40.96
C LYS A 41 31.25 44.15 41.73
N LYS A 42 32.56 43.95 41.74
CA LYS A 42 33.32 43.00 42.58
C LYS A 42 34.17 43.85 43.54
N LYS A 43 34.59 43.31 44.69
CA LYS A 43 35.20 44.07 45.81
C LYS A 43 36.16 45.20 45.37
N GLU A 44 37.15 44.88 44.52
CA GLU A 44 38.13 45.85 44.01
C GLU A 44 38.11 46.02 42.48
N ALA A 45 37.10 45.45 41.81
CA ALA A 45 37.05 45.39 40.35
C ALA A 45 35.63 45.56 39.81
N VAL A 46 35.48 46.15 38.62
CA VAL A 46 34.19 46.24 37.92
C VAL A 46 34.25 45.39 36.66
N LEU A 47 33.34 44.43 36.56
CA LEU A 47 33.14 43.60 35.37
C LEU A 47 32.12 44.25 34.46
N LEU A 48 32.42 44.38 33.18
CA LEU A 48 31.52 44.93 32.19
C LEU A 48 31.68 44.26 30.83
N TYR A 49 30.68 44.42 29.97
CA TYR A 49 30.72 43.99 28.58
C TYR A 49 30.71 45.20 27.64
N LEU A 50 31.57 45.14 26.63
CA LEU A 50 31.58 46.08 25.50
C LEU A 50 31.30 45.33 24.19
N GLN A 51 30.81 46.03 23.18
CA GLN A 51 30.78 45.50 21.81
C GLN A 51 32.19 45.49 21.23
N LEU A 52 32.49 44.50 20.37
CA LEU A 52 33.81 44.32 19.78
C LEU A 52 34.28 45.57 19.00
N GLN A 53 33.37 46.21 18.28
CA GLN A 53 33.64 47.43 17.49
C GLN A 53 34.11 48.61 18.37
N ASP A 54 33.63 48.71 19.61
CA ASP A 54 33.90 49.84 20.49
C ASP A 54 35.16 49.67 21.35
N VAL A 55 35.83 48.51 21.25
CA VAL A 55 37.05 48.21 22.03
C VAL A 55 38.17 49.21 21.75
N HIS A 56 38.31 49.67 20.49
CA HIS A 56 39.32 50.66 20.12
C HIS A 56 39.00 52.04 20.69
N ALA A 57 37.75 52.49 20.62
CA ALA A 57 37.29 53.74 21.21
C ALA A 57 37.45 53.72 22.74
N PHE A 58 37.10 52.60 23.38
CA PHE A 58 37.28 52.40 24.82
C PHE A 58 38.75 52.49 25.26
N ARG A 59 39.68 51.86 24.51
CA ARG A 59 41.12 51.97 24.80
C ARG A 59 41.61 53.42 24.77
N ARG A 60 41.08 54.26 23.87
CA ARG A 60 41.43 55.67 23.77
C ARG A 60 40.98 56.45 25.00
N ILE A 61 39.76 56.20 25.49
CA ILE A 61 39.21 56.84 26.69
C ILE A 61 39.97 56.39 27.94
N ARG A 62 40.25 55.09 28.07
CA ARG A 62 40.96 54.52 29.22
C ARG A 62 42.30 55.21 29.49
N ARG A 63 43.04 55.64 28.45
CA ARG A 63 44.34 56.31 28.61
C ARG A 63 44.26 57.61 29.44
N LYS A 64 43.09 58.26 29.49
CA LYS A 64 42.87 59.49 30.27
C LYS A 64 42.66 59.24 31.77
N PHE A 65 42.50 57.98 32.19
CA PHE A 65 42.19 57.60 33.57
C PHE A 65 43.23 56.61 34.13
N LYS A 66 43.50 56.68 35.44
CA LYS A 66 44.39 55.73 36.16
C LYS A 66 43.69 54.39 36.45
N CYS A 67 43.10 53.78 35.41
CA CYS A 67 42.39 52.51 35.48
C CYS A 67 43.10 51.45 34.62
N LYS A 68 43.30 50.25 35.19
CA LYS A 68 43.75 49.06 34.46
C LYS A 68 42.51 48.34 33.91
N ALA A 69 42.61 47.87 32.66
CA ALA A 69 41.57 47.09 32.02
C ALA A 69 42.16 45.77 31.53
N GLN A 70 41.61 44.65 32.00
CA GLN A 70 41.96 43.30 31.58
C GLN A 70 40.81 42.67 30.78
N PHE A 71 41.14 41.96 29.72
CA PHE A 71 40.18 41.28 28.86
C PHE A 71 40.02 39.83 29.35
N ILE A 72 38.88 39.49 29.95
CA ILE A 72 38.66 38.14 30.51
C ILE A 72 38.10 37.18 29.47
N ASN A 73 37.02 37.58 28.79
CA ASN A 73 36.25 36.65 27.96
C ASN A 73 35.82 37.29 26.65
N ARG A 74 35.81 36.50 25.58
CA ARG A 74 35.43 36.93 24.22
C ARG A 74 34.26 36.05 23.77
N LYS A 75 33.09 36.65 23.53
CA LYS A 75 31.85 35.92 23.21
C LYS A 75 31.17 36.50 21.97
N GLY A 76 30.60 35.64 21.13
CA GLY A 76 29.81 36.03 19.96
C GLY A 76 30.25 35.34 18.67
N PHE A 77 29.48 35.56 17.61
CA PHE A 77 29.66 34.95 16.29
C PHE A 77 31.08 35.06 15.70
N PRO A 78 31.76 36.23 15.70
CA PRO A 78 33.12 36.33 15.16
C PRO A 78 34.15 35.48 15.93
N PHE A 79 33.94 35.27 17.23
CA PHE A 79 34.81 34.42 18.05
C PHE A 79 34.48 32.93 17.93
N LEU A 80 33.22 32.58 17.63
CA LEU A 80 32.82 31.23 17.27
C LEU A 80 33.40 30.83 15.92
N LEU A 81 33.36 31.71 14.91
CA LEU A 81 34.00 31.48 13.60
C LEU A 81 35.52 31.26 13.72
N LEU A 82 36.20 32.05 14.56
CA LEU A 82 37.64 31.87 14.83
C LEU A 82 37.94 30.54 15.53
N LYS A 83 37.10 30.10 16.48
CA LYS A 83 37.22 28.76 17.10
C LYS A 83 36.89 27.63 16.12
N SER A 84 35.96 27.88 15.19
CA SER A 84 35.60 26.95 14.12
C SER A 84 36.74 26.67 13.15
N LYS A 85 37.68 27.61 12.96
CA LYS A 85 38.90 27.38 12.17
C LYS A 85 39.83 26.31 12.76
N LEU A 86 39.72 25.98 14.06
CA LEU A 86 40.48 24.89 14.68
C LEU A 86 39.86 23.51 14.37
N ASN A 87 38.56 23.46 14.07
CA ASN A 87 37.81 22.24 13.76
C ASN A 87 37.12 22.37 12.40
N ILE A 88 37.93 22.53 11.34
CA ILE A 88 37.45 22.69 9.96
C ILE A 88 36.48 21.57 9.56
N GLY A 89 36.73 20.33 10.02
CA GLY A 89 35.84 19.19 9.78
C GLY A 89 34.42 19.39 10.30
N PHE A 90 34.25 19.96 11.50
CA PHE A 90 32.92 20.20 12.06
C PHE A 90 32.15 21.27 11.27
N THR A 91 32.82 22.33 10.84
CA THR A 91 32.18 23.37 10.02
C THR A 91 31.78 22.87 8.63
N ILE A 92 32.67 22.11 7.98
CA ILE A 92 32.38 21.52 6.67
C ILE A 92 31.23 20.52 6.80
N GLY A 93 31.24 19.67 7.82
CA GLY A 93 30.15 18.73 8.08
C GLY A 93 28.81 19.42 8.34
N PHE A 94 28.81 20.49 9.14
CA PHE A 94 27.60 21.28 9.38
C PHE A 94 27.08 21.95 8.11
N ALA A 95 27.96 22.57 7.30
CA ALA A 95 27.56 23.17 6.03
C ALA A 95 27.05 22.09 5.04
N MET A 96 27.76 20.97 4.93
CA MET A 96 27.40 19.83 4.09
C MET A 96 26.06 19.23 4.50
N PHE A 97 25.75 19.18 5.80
CA PHE A 97 24.45 18.73 6.30
C PHE A 97 23.30 19.60 5.76
N PHE A 98 23.42 20.93 5.79
CA PHE A 98 22.39 21.81 5.23
C PHE A 98 22.31 21.72 3.70
N ILE A 99 23.45 21.58 3.02
CA ILE A 99 23.47 21.35 1.56
C ILE A 99 22.74 20.04 1.24
N LEU A 100 23.01 18.97 1.98
CA LEU A 100 22.38 17.68 1.79
C LEU A 100 20.88 17.75 2.07
N LEU A 101 20.45 18.40 3.16
CA LEU A 101 19.04 18.62 3.45
C LEU A 101 18.35 19.40 2.32
N PHE A 102 19.00 20.45 1.80
CA PHE A 102 18.47 21.23 0.69
C PHE A 102 18.30 20.38 -0.58
N LEU A 103 19.30 19.57 -0.93
CA LEU A 103 19.24 18.66 -2.07
C LEU A 103 18.14 17.61 -1.91
N LEU A 104 18.07 16.94 -0.75
CA LEU A 104 17.07 15.92 -0.45
C LEU A 104 15.64 16.49 -0.42
N SER A 105 15.48 17.72 0.06
CA SER A 105 14.19 18.44 0.09
C SER A 105 13.72 18.86 -1.30
N ASN A 106 14.63 19.02 -2.27
CA ASN A 106 14.33 19.41 -3.64
C ASN A 106 14.47 18.23 -4.62
N MET A 107 14.47 16.99 -4.12
CA MET A 107 14.57 15.79 -4.95
C MET A 107 13.21 15.12 -5.10
N VAL A 108 12.94 14.55 -6.28
CA VAL A 108 11.72 13.76 -6.51
C VAL A 108 11.91 12.37 -5.94
N TRP A 109 11.13 12.03 -4.92
CA TRP A 109 11.16 10.70 -4.30
C TRP A 109 10.08 9.79 -4.87
N LYS A 110 8.90 10.35 -5.16
CA LYS A 110 7.75 9.60 -5.63
C LYS A 110 7.14 10.29 -6.84
N ILE A 111 6.73 9.45 -7.79
CA ILE A 111 5.87 9.82 -8.91
C ILE A 111 4.61 8.98 -8.69
N ASP A 112 3.48 9.65 -8.58
CA ASP A 112 2.20 9.05 -8.20
C ASP A 112 1.20 9.30 -9.33
N VAL A 113 0.80 8.24 -10.01
CA VAL A 113 -0.12 8.30 -11.15
C VAL A 113 -1.48 7.78 -10.69
N THR A 114 -2.53 8.56 -10.95
CA THR A 114 -3.91 8.22 -10.59
C THR A 114 -4.81 8.35 -11.82
N GLY A 115 -5.73 7.41 -11.99
CA GLY A 115 -6.68 7.42 -13.12
C GLY A 115 -6.16 6.83 -14.44
N ALA A 116 -5.03 6.12 -14.42
CA ALA A 116 -4.48 5.42 -15.58
C ALA A 116 -4.58 3.89 -15.42
N LYS A 117 -4.80 3.18 -16.53
CA LYS A 117 -4.61 1.73 -16.62
C LYS A 117 -3.11 1.40 -16.51
N PRO A 118 -2.75 0.19 -16.05
CA PRO A 118 -1.34 -0.20 -15.89
C PRO A 118 -0.49 -0.06 -17.16
N GLU A 119 -1.08 -0.31 -18.33
CA GLU A 119 -0.40 -0.14 -19.62
C GLU A 119 -0.07 1.32 -19.93
N THR A 120 -1.03 2.22 -19.75
CA THR A 120 -0.84 3.67 -19.94
C THR A 120 0.13 4.24 -18.91
N GLU A 121 0.05 3.82 -17.64
CA GLU A 121 1.01 4.22 -16.60
C GLU A 121 2.43 3.82 -16.99
N HIS A 122 2.63 2.60 -17.52
CA HIS A 122 3.94 2.15 -17.97
C HIS A 122 4.48 3.01 -19.12
N GLN A 123 3.65 3.31 -20.12
CA GLN A 123 4.03 4.20 -21.23
C GLN A 123 4.40 5.61 -20.73
N MET A 124 3.60 6.18 -19.82
CA MET A 124 3.90 7.45 -19.17
C MET A 124 5.25 7.41 -18.46
N MET A 125 5.51 6.36 -17.68
CA MET A 125 6.77 6.21 -16.95
C MET A 125 7.98 6.06 -17.87
N GLN A 126 7.82 5.49 -19.07
CA GLN A 126 8.87 5.46 -20.09
C GLN A 126 9.10 6.85 -20.70
N HIS A 127 8.04 7.53 -21.13
CA HIS A 127 8.10 8.87 -21.70
C HIS A 127 8.72 9.88 -20.73
N LEU A 128 8.34 9.83 -19.46
CA LEU A 128 8.91 10.65 -18.38
C LEU A 128 10.43 10.45 -18.24
N LYS A 129 10.91 9.21 -18.35
CA LYS A 129 12.35 8.92 -18.30
C LYS A 129 13.10 9.53 -19.47
N GLU A 130 12.53 9.48 -20.68
CA GLU A 130 13.13 10.06 -21.89
C GLU A 130 13.29 11.57 -21.77
N ILE A 131 12.28 12.25 -21.22
CA ILE A 131 12.32 13.70 -20.99
C ILE A 131 13.08 14.08 -19.70
N GLY A 132 13.71 13.12 -19.02
CA GLY A 132 14.57 13.35 -17.87
C GLY A 132 13.85 13.52 -16.52
N VAL A 133 12.54 13.25 -16.46
CA VAL A 133 11.72 13.26 -15.24
C VAL A 133 11.74 11.85 -14.64
N LYS A 134 12.51 11.68 -13.56
CA LYS A 134 12.65 10.38 -12.89
C LYS A 134 12.83 10.53 -11.38
N LYS A 135 12.59 9.45 -10.65
CA LYS A 135 12.92 9.36 -9.21
C LYS A 135 14.41 9.66 -9.01
N GLY A 136 14.73 10.48 -8.01
CA GLY A 136 16.08 10.95 -7.72
C GLY A 136 16.52 12.21 -8.49
N ARG A 137 15.69 12.76 -9.37
CA ARG A 137 16.02 14.00 -10.08
C ARG A 137 15.73 15.22 -9.20
N LEU A 138 16.59 16.24 -9.28
CA LEU A 138 16.41 17.52 -8.60
C LEU A 138 15.34 18.35 -9.32
N GLN A 139 14.40 18.90 -8.56
CA GLN A 139 13.22 19.62 -9.06
C GLN A 139 13.59 20.82 -9.93
N PHE A 140 14.62 21.58 -9.55
CA PHE A 140 15.09 22.74 -10.29
C PHE A 140 15.89 22.40 -11.58
N LEU A 141 16.27 21.13 -11.78
CA LEU A 141 16.91 20.64 -13.02
C LEU A 141 15.93 19.95 -13.98
N MET A 142 14.64 19.94 -13.64
CA MET A 142 13.59 19.39 -14.48
C MET A 142 12.85 20.51 -15.21
N MET A 143 12.12 20.13 -16.25
CA MET A 143 11.14 21.00 -16.88
C MET A 143 9.98 21.33 -15.94
N SER A 144 9.31 22.46 -16.18
CA SER A 144 8.18 22.87 -15.35
C SER A 144 6.99 21.91 -15.50
N PRO A 145 6.10 21.81 -14.49
CA PRO A 145 4.93 20.93 -14.55
C PRO A 145 4.09 21.10 -15.82
N GLU A 146 3.95 22.34 -16.32
CA GLU A 146 3.19 22.65 -17.53
C GLU A 146 3.84 22.07 -18.79
N LYS A 147 5.18 22.07 -18.85
CA LYS A 147 5.94 21.45 -19.96
C LYS A 147 5.84 19.93 -19.90
N ILE A 148 5.87 19.33 -18.71
CA ILE A 148 5.67 17.88 -18.52
C ILE A 148 4.28 17.50 -19.00
N GLN A 149 3.25 18.23 -18.54
CA GLN A 149 1.86 18.03 -18.95
C GLN A 149 1.70 18.08 -20.46
N LYS A 150 2.25 19.12 -21.12
CA LYS A 150 2.19 19.25 -22.57
C LYS A 150 2.91 18.11 -23.29
N SER A 151 4.08 17.69 -22.79
CA SER A 151 4.85 16.59 -23.38
C SER A 151 4.10 15.26 -23.29
N LEU A 152 3.48 14.97 -22.14
CA LEU A 152 2.70 13.74 -21.95
C LEU A 152 1.43 13.72 -22.81
N THR A 153 0.71 14.84 -22.86
CA THR A 153 -0.53 14.95 -23.65
C THR A 153 -0.26 14.79 -25.15
N ASN A 154 0.88 15.27 -25.64
CA ASN A 154 1.24 15.18 -27.05
C ASN A 154 1.97 13.87 -27.42
N GLY A 155 2.62 13.22 -26.45
CA GLY A 155 3.47 12.04 -26.68
C GLY A 155 2.74 10.71 -26.59
N ILE A 156 1.56 10.67 -25.97
CA ILE A 156 0.82 9.44 -25.69
C ILE A 156 -0.60 9.59 -26.22
N ASP A 157 -0.92 8.85 -27.29
CA ASP A 157 -2.20 9.00 -27.97
C ASP A 157 -3.39 8.52 -27.12
N ASN A 158 -3.17 7.59 -26.18
CA ASN A 158 -4.23 7.03 -25.33
C ASN A 158 -4.73 7.98 -24.22
N ILE A 159 -4.16 9.18 -24.11
CA ILE A 159 -4.45 10.15 -23.07
C ILE A 159 -5.31 11.29 -23.63
N THR A 160 -6.42 11.60 -22.96
CA THR A 160 -7.25 12.79 -23.27
C THR A 160 -6.70 14.03 -22.55
N TRP A 161 -6.33 13.88 -21.28
CA TRP A 161 -5.80 14.97 -20.46
C TRP A 161 -4.96 14.44 -19.30
N VAL A 162 -3.89 15.14 -18.96
CA VAL A 162 -3.07 14.89 -17.76
C VAL A 162 -2.93 16.17 -16.97
N GLY A 163 -3.23 16.14 -15.68
CA GLY A 163 -2.85 17.17 -14.73
C GLY A 163 -1.55 16.78 -14.02
N VAL A 164 -0.54 17.66 -14.03
CA VAL A 164 0.73 17.46 -13.32
C VAL A 164 0.84 18.48 -12.20
N ASP A 165 1.01 18.01 -10.96
CA ASP A 165 1.18 18.86 -9.78
C ASP A 165 2.37 18.40 -8.94
N LEU A 166 3.18 19.36 -8.47
CA LEU A 166 4.37 19.10 -7.66
C LEU A 166 4.08 19.50 -6.22
N LYS A 167 3.82 18.51 -5.35
CA LYS A 167 3.58 18.73 -3.92
C LYS A 167 4.75 18.22 -3.11
N GLY A 168 5.56 19.15 -2.59
CA GLY A 168 6.75 18.83 -1.81
C GLY A 168 7.76 18.06 -2.65
N THR A 169 7.97 16.77 -2.34
CA THR A 169 8.90 15.89 -3.07
C THR A 169 8.22 14.84 -3.94
N THR A 170 6.91 14.94 -4.11
CA THR A 170 6.10 14.00 -4.91
C THR A 170 5.49 14.71 -6.11
N ILE A 171 5.63 14.10 -7.29
CA ILE A 171 4.91 14.51 -8.49
C ILE A 171 3.61 13.72 -8.53
N HIS A 172 2.48 14.42 -8.46
CA HIS A 172 1.16 13.83 -8.62
C HIS A 172 0.68 14.05 -10.05
N MET A 173 0.25 12.97 -10.68
CA MET A 173 -0.33 12.99 -12.02
C MET A 173 -1.74 12.42 -11.99
N LYS A 174 -2.68 13.19 -12.53
CA LYS A 174 -4.07 12.77 -12.71
C LYS A 174 -4.32 12.59 -14.20
N VAL A 175 -4.68 11.39 -14.59
CA VAL A 175 -4.84 11.00 -16.00
C VAL A 175 -6.31 10.79 -16.29
N VAL A 176 -6.74 11.28 -17.44
CA VAL A 176 -8.03 10.94 -18.05
C VAL A 176 -7.72 10.29 -19.39
N GLU A 177 -7.97 8.99 -19.49
CA GLU A 177 -7.73 8.22 -20.71
C GLU A 177 -8.81 8.47 -21.78
N LYS A 178 -8.49 8.15 -23.02
CA LYS A 178 -9.49 8.06 -24.09
C LYS A 178 -10.31 6.77 -23.89
N ASN A 179 -11.63 6.90 -23.92
CA ASN A 179 -12.52 5.74 -24.00
C ASN A 179 -12.63 5.30 -25.46
N GLU A 180 -11.69 4.49 -25.92
CA GLU A 180 -11.86 3.77 -27.17
C GLU A 180 -12.73 2.52 -26.94
N PRO A 181 -13.71 2.22 -27.81
CA PRO A 181 -14.42 0.95 -27.74
C PRO A 181 -13.41 -0.19 -27.93
N GLU A 182 -13.48 -1.20 -27.08
CA GLU A 182 -12.61 -2.38 -27.21
C GLU A 182 -12.79 -2.95 -28.62
N LYS A 183 -11.68 -3.08 -29.36
CA LYS A 183 -11.68 -3.76 -30.65
C LYS A 183 -12.18 -5.19 -30.39
N GLU A 184 -13.27 -5.58 -31.06
CA GLU A 184 -13.83 -6.92 -30.94
C GLU A 184 -12.71 -7.95 -31.21
N LYS A 185 -12.39 -8.77 -30.20
CA LYS A 185 -11.40 -9.85 -30.36
C LYS A 185 -11.90 -10.77 -31.48
N TYR A 186 -11.04 -11.09 -32.43
CA TYR A 186 -11.37 -12.06 -33.47
C TYR A 186 -11.64 -13.41 -32.82
N VAL A 187 -12.85 -13.94 -32.99
CA VAL A 187 -13.26 -15.26 -32.52
C VAL A 187 -13.48 -16.13 -33.74
N SER A 188 -12.85 -17.31 -33.76
CA SER A 188 -13.04 -18.27 -34.85
C SER A 188 -14.51 -18.73 -34.94
N PRO A 189 -15.03 -19.03 -36.14
CA PRO A 189 -16.34 -19.64 -36.31
C PRO A 189 -16.52 -20.91 -35.47
N ARG A 190 -17.71 -21.08 -34.89
CA ARG A 190 -18.02 -22.15 -33.95
C ARG A 190 -19.52 -22.38 -33.80
N ASP A 191 -19.87 -23.61 -33.48
CA ASP A 191 -21.21 -24.03 -33.10
C ASP A 191 -21.40 -23.96 -31.58
N ILE A 192 -22.66 -24.00 -31.15
CA ILE A 192 -23.05 -24.21 -29.76
C ILE A 192 -23.81 -25.53 -29.66
N VAL A 193 -23.31 -26.42 -28.81
CA VAL A 193 -23.92 -27.70 -28.47
C VAL A 193 -24.31 -27.76 -26.99
N ALA A 194 -25.21 -28.67 -26.64
CA ALA A 194 -25.63 -28.90 -25.27
C ALA A 194 -24.53 -29.57 -24.44
N LYS A 195 -24.08 -28.90 -23.37
CA LYS A 195 -23.09 -29.43 -22.43
C LYS A 195 -23.58 -30.68 -21.67
N LYS A 196 -24.89 -30.77 -21.45
CA LYS A 196 -25.58 -31.80 -20.65
C LYS A 196 -27.00 -32.02 -21.15
N LYS A 197 -27.60 -33.13 -20.71
CA LYS A 197 -29.02 -33.41 -20.89
C LYS A 197 -29.86 -32.41 -20.08
N ALA A 198 -30.76 -31.70 -20.73
CA ALA A 198 -31.61 -30.70 -20.09
C ALA A 198 -32.85 -30.40 -20.94
N THR A 199 -33.87 -29.79 -20.33
CA THR A 199 -35.00 -29.18 -21.06
C THR A 199 -34.77 -27.67 -21.16
N ILE A 200 -34.79 -27.09 -22.36
CA ILE A 200 -34.49 -25.67 -22.55
C ILE A 200 -35.58 -24.82 -21.87
N THR A 201 -35.18 -23.93 -20.98
CA THR A 201 -36.11 -23.01 -20.28
C THR A 201 -36.00 -21.58 -20.80
N ARG A 202 -34.79 -21.15 -21.16
CA ARG A 202 -34.53 -19.82 -21.72
C ARG A 202 -33.46 -19.94 -22.80
N MET A 203 -33.70 -19.30 -23.93
CA MET A 203 -32.78 -19.28 -25.06
C MET A 203 -32.73 -17.88 -25.65
N PHE A 204 -31.53 -17.31 -25.75
CA PHE A 204 -31.27 -16.03 -26.41
C PHE A 204 -30.06 -16.16 -27.34
N VAL A 205 -30.28 -16.00 -28.64
CA VAL A 205 -29.22 -16.14 -29.65
C VAL A 205 -28.83 -14.75 -30.16
N GLN A 206 -27.57 -14.35 -29.96
CA GLN A 206 -27.01 -13.09 -30.46
C GLN A 206 -26.45 -13.25 -31.88
N LYS A 207 -25.76 -14.36 -32.15
CA LYS A 207 -25.18 -14.73 -33.45
C LYS A 207 -25.29 -16.24 -33.66
N GLY A 208 -25.62 -16.67 -34.87
CA GLY A 208 -25.84 -18.08 -35.25
C GLY A 208 -27.30 -18.39 -35.57
N GLN A 209 -27.56 -19.57 -36.14
CA GLN A 209 -28.91 -20.04 -36.47
C GLN A 209 -29.41 -21.02 -35.40
N PRO A 210 -30.53 -20.75 -34.71
CA PRO A 210 -31.07 -21.63 -33.66
C PRO A 210 -31.60 -22.95 -34.25
N MET A 211 -31.15 -24.08 -33.71
CA MET A 211 -31.54 -25.45 -34.10
C MET A 211 -32.43 -26.16 -33.07
N ALA A 212 -32.59 -25.55 -31.89
CA ALA A 212 -33.50 -26.01 -30.84
C ALA A 212 -34.41 -24.85 -30.40
N ALA A 213 -35.55 -25.19 -29.78
CA ALA A 213 -36.52 -24.25 -29.27
C ALA A 213 -36.66 -24.32 -27.74
N ILE A 214 -37.28 -23.29 -27.16
CA ILE A 214 -37.65 -23.30 -25.74
C ILE A 214 -38.64 -24.45 -25.52
N HIS A 215 -38.46 -25.19 -24.41
CA HIS A 215 -39.15 -26.41 -24.03
C HIS A 215 -38.70 -27.70 -24.73
N ASP A 216 -37.73 -27.63 -25.64
CA ASP A 216 -37.16 -28.85 -26.22
C ASP A 216 -36.29 -29.59 -25.19
N HIS A 217 -36.42 -30.91 -25.23
CA HIS A 217 -35.55 -31.81 -24.50
C HIS A 217 -34.29 -32.07 -25.33
N VAL A 218 -33.12 -31.75 -24.78
CA VAL A 218 -31.84 -31.89 -25.47
C VAL A 218 -30.92 -32.87 -24.75
N GLU A 219 -30.18 -33.65 -25.54
CA GLU A 219 -29.16 -34.59 -25.04
C GLU A 219 -27.76 -33.95 -25.10
N LYS A 220 -26.83 -34.49 -24.31
CA LYS A 220 -25.45 -34.00 -24.28
C LYS A 220 -24.81 -34.12 -25.68
N GLY A 221 -24.27 -33.02 -26.18
CA GLY A 221 -23.63 -32.91 -27.49
C GLY A 221 -24.57 -32.51 -28.63
N GLN A 222 -25.87 -32.39 -28.38
CA GLN A 222 -26.84 -31.97 -29.41
C GLN A 222 -26.60 -30.53 -29.86
N LEU A 223 -26.69 -30.27 -31.17
CA LEU A 223 -26.56 -28.94 -31.75
C LEU A 223 -27.72 -28.03 -31.33
N LEU A 224 -27.40 -26.90 -30.69
CA LEU A 224 -28.36 -25.91 -30.23
C LEU A 224 -28.38 -24.67 -31.13
N VAL A 225 -27.20 -24.21 -31.56
CA VAL A 225 -27.05 -23.07 -32.48
C VAL A 225 -25.93 -23.40 -33.47
N SER A 226 -26.25 -23.33 -34.76
CA SER A 226 -25.27 -23.48 -35.83
C SER A 226 -24.56 -22.15 -36.12
N GLY A 227 -23.24 -22.23 -36.29
CA GLY A 227 -22.39 -21.15 -36.79
C GLY A 227 -22.45 -20.98 -38.31
N LEU A 228 -23.18 -21.84 -39.02
CA LEU A 228 -23.47 -21.68 -40.44
C LEU A 228 -24.81 -20.94 -40.57
N ILE A 229 -24.76 -19.71 -41.06
CA ILE A 229 -25.95 -18.90 -41.32
C ILE A 229 -26.10 -18.74 -42.83
N GLY A 230 -27.31 -18.98 -43.35
CA GLY A 230 -27.63 -18.73 -44.75
C GLY A 230 -28.51 -19.80 -45.36
N SER A 231 -28.70 -19.74 -46.67
CA SER A 231 -29.37 -20.80 -47.43
C SER A 231 -28.36 -21.88 -47.81
N GLU A 232 -28.83 -23.08 -48.18
CA GLU A 232 -27.95 -24.22 -48.55
C GLU A 232 -26.92 -23.86 -49.63
N GLU A 233 -27.26 -22.94 -50.54
CA GLU A 233 -26.36 -22.48 -51.61
C GLU A 233 -25.35 -21.40 -51.17
N HIS A 234 -25.60 -20.69 -50.06
CA HIS A 234 -24.79 -19.57 -49.59
C HIS A 234 -24.69 -19.58 -48.06
N GLN A 235 -23.80 -20.42 -47.52
CA GLN A 235 -23.52 -20.48 -46.08
C GLN A 235 -22.38 -19.53 -45.69
N GLN A 236 -22.62 -18.70 -44.69
CA GLN A 236 -21.61 -17.87 -44.05
C GLN A 236 -21.26 -18.44 -42.67
N GLU A 237 -19.97 -18.61 -42.42
CA GLU A 237 -19.45 -19.03 -41.13
C GLU A 237 -19.36 -17.84 -40.16
N VAL A 238 -19.96 -18.00 -38.99
CA VAL A 238 -19.92 -17.03 -37.90
C VAL A 238 -19.51 -17.70 -36.58
N ALA A 239 -18.96 -16.92 -35.68
CA ALA A 239 -18.79 -17.35 -34.29
C ALA A 239 -20.14 -17.27 -33.57
N SER A 240 -20.80 -18.42 -33.38
CA SER A 240 -22.06 -18.48 -32.65
C SER A 240 -21.92 -17.93 -31.24
N LYS A 241 -22.94 -17.19 -30.81
CA LYS A 241 -23.04 -16.61 -29.48
C LYS A 241 -24.49 -16.65 -29.03
N ALA A 242 -24.75 -17.41 -27.97
CA ALA A 242 -26.07 -17.55 -27.38
C ALA A 242 -25.94 -17.81 -25.88
N ASP A 243 -26.96 -17.39 -25.14
CA ASP A 243 -27.15 -17.66 -23.72
C ASP A 243 -28.33 -18.64 -23.61
N ILE A 244 -28.06 -19.90 -23.24
CA ILE A 244 -29.06 -20.97 -23.22
C ILE A 244 -29.05 -21.65 -21.85
N TYR A 245 -30.19 -21.56 -21.16
CA TYR A 245 -30.38 -22.14 -19.85
C TYR A 245 -31.32 -23.33 -19.93
N GLY A 246 -30.91 -24.43 -19.33
CA GLY A 246 -31.64 -25.69 -19.31
C GLY A 246 -31.97 -26.12 -17.90
N GLU A 247 -33.15 -26.72 -17.74
CA GLU A 247 -33.53 -27.43 -16.53
C GLU A 247 -32.94 -28.83 -16.55
N THR A 248 -32.21 -29.20 -15.51
CA THR A 248 -31.59 -30.51 -15.34
C THR A 248 -31.67 -30.98 -13.88
N TRP A 249 -31.30 -32.23 -13.66
CA TRP A 249 -31.42 -32.89 -12.35
C TRP A 249 -30.06 -33.33 -11.82
N TYR A 250 -29.78 -32.95 -10.57
CA TYR A 250 -28.59 -33.40 -9.83
C TYR A 250 -28.98 -34.37 -8.73
N ARG A 251 -28.22 -35.46 -8.64
CA ARG A 251 -28.27 -36.38 -7.50
C ARG A 251 -27.10 -36.09 -6.59
N SER A 252 -27.37 -35.75 -5.33
CA SER A 252 -26.34 -35.62 -4.29
C SER A 252 -26.59 -36.68 -3.21
N GLU A 253 -25.50 -37.35 -2.82
CA GLU A 253 -25.50 -38.36 -1.76
C GLU A 253 -24.70 -37.81 -0.57
N VAL A 254 -25.39 -37.59 0.54
CA VAL A 254 -24.82 -36.94 1.72
C VAL A 254 -24.86 -37.90 2.89
N THR A 255 -23.76 -37.99 3.62
CA THR A 255 -23.69 -38.79 4.84
C THR A 255 -23.32 -37.90 6.02
N VAL A 256 -24.21 -37.80 7.00
CA VAL A 256 -24.02 -36.99 8.21
C VAL A 256 -23.88 -37.90 9.43
N PRO A 257 -22.73 -37.93 10.12
CA PRO A 257 -22.59 -38.67 11.36
C PRO A 257 -23.39 -38.00 12.49
N LEU A 258 -24.13 -38.81 13.29
CA LEU A 258 -24.90 -38.33 14.43
C LEU A 258 -23.99 -37.80 15.56
N GLU A 259 -22.75 -38.26 15.61
CA GLU A 259 -21.74 -37.81 16.56
C GLU A 259 -20.49 -37.37 15.79
N THR A 260 -20.10 -36.11 15.97
CA THR A 260 -18.89 -35.55 15.33
C THR A 260 -17.98 -34.93 16.39
N LEU A 261 -16.70 -35.28 16.34
CA LEU A 261 -15.67 -34.65 17.18
C LEU A 261 -15.13 -33.41 16.48
N PHE A 262 -15.21 -32.26 17.16
CA PHE A 262 -14.64 -31.00 16.70
C PHE A 262 -13.54 -30.54 17.65
N ASN A 263 -12.46 -29.99 17.10
CA ASN A 263 -11.46 -29.32 17.91
C ASN A 263 -11.90 -27.88 18.19
N VAL A 264 -12.24 -27.57 19.43
CA VAL A 264 -12.57 -26.20 19.88
C VAL A 264 -11.41 -25.62 20.68
N TYR A 265 -11.22 -24.30 20.58
CA TYR A 265 -10.19 -23.61 21.36
C TYR A 265 -10.74 -23.26 22.74
N THR A 266 -10.00 -23.62 23.80
CA THR A 266 -10.42 -23.40 25.20
C THR A 266 -10.28 -21.95 25.67
N GLY A 267 -9.72 -21.07 24.82
CA GLY A 267 -9.43 -19.68 25.14
C GLY A 267 -8.08 -19.45 25.81
N LYS A 268 -7.36 -20.50 26.23
CA LYS A 268 -5.98 -20.38 26.71
C LYS A 268 -5.02 -20.15 25.52
N VAL A 269 -4.31 -19.02 25.55
CA VAL A 269 -3.42 -18.59 24.46
C VAL A 269 -2.06 -18.18 25.02
N ARG A 270 -1.00 -18.69 24.38
CA ARG A 270 0.38 -18.26 24.57
C ARG A 270 0.83 -17.48 23.34
N THR A 271 1.26 -16.23 23.54
CA THR A 271 1.82 -15.41 22.45
C THR A 271 3.31 -15.19 22.66
N LYS A 272 4.12 -15.43 21.62
CA LYS A 272 5.54 -15.09 21.56
C LYS A 272 5.80 -14.12 20.42
N HIS A 273 6.74 -13.21 20.65
CA HIS A 273 7.15 -12.21 19.68
C HIS A 273 8.61 -12.45 19.32
N LYS A 274 8.91 -12.55 18.03
CA LYS A 274 10.27 -12.77 17.50
C LYS A 274 10.59 -11.70 16.46
N LEU A 275 11.85 -11.27 16.42
CA LEU A 275 12.40 -10.53 15.29
C LEU A 275 13.27 -11.48 14.48
N SER A 276 12.98 -11.61 13.19
CA SER A 276 13.79 -12.37 12.25
C SER A 276 14.65 -11.46 11.40
N PHE A 277 15.93 -11.81 11.25
CA PHE A 277 16.86 -11.24 10.30
C PHE A 277 17.36 -12.35 9.36
N GLY A 278 16.86 -12.39 8.13
CA GLY A 278 17.12 -13.51 7.22
C GLY A 278 16.58 -14.85 7.76
N SER A 279 17.47 -15.83 7.97
CA SER A 279 17.16 -17.17 8.52
C SER A 279 17.18 -17.23 10.05
N LEU A 280 17.74 -16.22 10.72
CA LEU A 280 17.84 -16.18 12.18
C LEU A 280 16.58 -15.53 12.76
N ALA A 281 15.93 -16.19 13.72
CA ALA A 281 14.78 -15.65 14.45
C ALA A 281 15.09 -15.56 15.95
N ILE A 282 15.12 -14.33 16.47
CA ILE A 282 15.45 -14.05 17.88
C ILE A 282 14.16 -13.71 18.62
N PRO A 283 13.79 -14.45 19.68
CA PRO A 283 12.66 -14.08 20.51
C PRO A 283 12.95 -12.80 21.29
N ILE A 284 12.02 -11.85 21.22
CA ILE A 284 12.12 -10.54 21.88
C ILE A 284 11.18 -10.40 23.07
N TRP A 285 10.06 -11.15 23.08
CA TRP A 285 9.07 -11.08 24.15
C TRP A 285 8.27 -12.39 24.26
N GLY A 286 7.70 -12.66 25.44
CA GLY A 286 6.83 -13.83 25.69
C GLY A 286 7.59 -15.10 26.10
N MET A 287 8.88 -14.95 26.44
CA MET A 287 9.74 -16.01 26.98
C MET A 287 9.60 -16.12 28.50
N THR A 288 8.41 -16.47 29.00
CA THR A 288 8.28 -16.77 30.44
C THR A 288 8.76 -18.20 30.70
N LEU A 289 9.64 -18.37 31.70
CA LEU A 289 10.23 -19.66 32.10
C LEU A 289 9.23 -20.62 32.78
N LYS A 290 8.17 -20.07 33.40
CA LYS A 290 7.06 -20.83 33.97
C LYS A 290 5.80 -20.51 33.21
N GLN A 291 5.38 -21.41 32.33
CA GLN A 291 4.07 -21.34 31.69
C GLN A 291 3.36 -22.65 31.91
N GLU A 292 2.06 -22.58 32.16
CA GLU A 292 1.22 -23.77 32.20
C GLU A 292 1.33 -24.53 30.87
N GLU A 293 1.42 -25.84 30.95
CA GLU A 293 1.36 -26.69 29.77
C GLU A 293 -0.02 -26.58 29.13
N LEU A 294 -0.04 -26.18 27.86
CA LEU A 294 -1.25 -26.14 27.06
C LEU A 294 -1.57 -27.57 26.62
N LYS A 295 -2.79 -28.05 26.89
CA LYS A 295 -3.25 -29.34 26.36
C LYS A 295 -3.48 -29.20 24.84
N HIS A 296 -3.15 -30.23 24.07
CA HIS A 296 -3.27 -30.27 22.59
C HIS A 296 -2.99 -28.91 21.89
N PRO A 297 -1.73 -28.42 21.93
CA PRO A 297 -1.39 -27.08 21.45
C PRO A 297 -1.42 -26.99 19.92
N LYS A 298 -2.11 -25.98 19.38
CA LYS A 298 -2.04 -25.59 17.96
C LYS A 298 -1.30 -24.27 17.83
N THR A 299 -0.27 -24.23 16.98
CA THR A 299 0.59 -23.04 16.80
C THR A 299 0.40 -22.42 15.43
N GLU A 300 0.09 -21.13 15.42
CA GLU A 300 -0.05 -20.28 14.24
C GLU A 300 1.01 -19.18 14.27
N GLN A 301 1.55 -18.81 13.10
CA GLN A 301 2.56 -17.77 12.97
C GLN A 301 2.13 -16.69 11.96
N GLU A 302 2.15 -15.44 12.41
CA GLU A 302 1.94 -14.27 11.57
C GLU A 302 3.28 -13.56 11.37
N LYS A 303 3.74 -13.46 10.11
CA LYS A 303 5.00 -12.80 9.75
C LYS A 303 4.73 -11.46 9.06
N HIS A 304 5.14 -10.38 9.71
CA HIS A 304 5.05 -9.01 9.21
C HIS A 304 6.42 -8.54 8.72
N SER A 305 6.58 -8.41 7.40
CA SER A 305 7.79 -7.82 6.83
C SER A 305 7.82 -6.31 7.02
N LEU A 306 8.97 -5.79 7.47
CA LEU A 306 9.16 -4.36 7.63
C LEU A 306 9.55 -3.73 6.29
N HIS A 307 8.94 -2.59 5.98
CA HIS A 307 9.19 -1.85 4.76
C HIS A 307 9.69 -0.45 5.11
N PHE A 308 10.69 0.03 4.38
CA PHE A 308 11.20 1.40 4.50
C PHE A 308 11.35 2.01 3.12
N LEU A 309 10.69 3.14 2.86
CA LEU A 309 10.68 3.83 1.56
C LEU A 309 10.34 2.91 0.36
N GLY A 310 9.46 1.92 0.57
CA GLY A 310 9.06 0.95 -0.45
C GLY A 310 10.01 -0.24 -0.63
N PHE A 311 11.13 -0.28 0.09
CA PHE A 311 12.04 -1.43 0.12
C PHE A 311 11.68 -2.39 1.27
N LYS A 312 11.61 -3.69 0.97
CA LYS A 312 11.45 -4.75 1.97
C LYS A 312 12.77 -4.94 2.73
N LEU A 313 12.78 -4.63 4.02
CA LEU A 313 13.95 -4.80 4.86
C LEU A 313 14.22 -6.29 5.12
N PRO A 314 15.48 -6.69 5.37
CA PRO A 314 15.82 -8.06 5.79
C PRO A 314 15.35 -8.40 7.21
N VAL A 315 14.65 -7.47 7.88
CA VAL A 315 14.05 -7.65 9.20
C VAL A 315 12.55 -7.90 9.05
N SER A 316 12.02 -8.91 9.75
CA SER A 316 10.58 -9.12 9.89
C SER A 316 10.21 -9.37 11.35
N TYR A 317 9.01 -8.96 11.71
CA TYR A 317 8.41 -9.27 13.00
C TYR A 317 7.53 -10.51 12.87
N ILE A 318 7.67 -11.45 13.79
CA ILE A 318 6.90 -12.69 13.82
C ILE A 318 6.14 -12.76 15.13
N LYS A 319 4.82 -12.90 15.03
CA LYS A 319 3.93 -13.18 16.16
C LYS A 319 3.53 -14.65 16.09
N GLU A 320 3.92 -15.41 17.10
CA GLU A 320 3.61 -16.83 17.22
C GLU A 320 2.54 -16.99 18.29
N GLN A 321 1.37 -17.51 17.92
CA GLN A 321 0.27 -17.79 18.83
C GLN A 321 0.07 -19.29 18.96
N THR A 322 0.23 -19.82 20.17
CA THR A 322 -0.10 -21.20 20.49
C THR A 322 -1.38 -21.22 21.31
N ARG A 323 -2.40 -21.93 20.85
CA ARG A 323 -3.72 -22.04 21.48
C ARG A 323 -3.94 -23.48 21.95
N GLU A 324 -4.47 -23.64 23.16
CA GLU A 324 -4.95 -24.93 23.65
C GLU A 324 -6.26 -25.27 22.96
N SER A 325 -6.37 -26.53 22.52
CA SER A 325 -7.57 -27.07 21.93
C SER A 325 -8.06 -28.29 22.71
N GLU A 326 -9.36 -28.53 22.65
CA GLU A 326 -9.98 -29.72 23.20
C GLU A 326 -10.98 -30.29 22.19
N GLU A 327 -11.20 -31.60 22.27
CA GLU A 327 -12.20 -32.27 21.45
C GLU A 327 -13.57 -32.11 22.10
N ALA A 328 -14.46 -31.39 21.42
CA ALA A 328 -15.86 -31.28 21.78
C ALA A 328 -16.68 -32.25 20.92
N LEU A 329 -17.47 -33.10 21.57
CA LEU A 329 -18.41 -34.00 20.91
C LEU A 329 -19.70 -33.24 20.62
N ARG A 330 -19.98 -32.99 19.33
CA ARG A 330 -21.28 -32.48 18.88
C ARG A 330 -22.18 -33.66 18.53
N LYS A 331 -23.32 -33.75 19.20
CA LYS A 331 -24.36 -34.74 18.91
C LYS A 331 -25.49 -34.08 18.13
N TYR A 332 -25.89 -34.70 17.04
CA TYR A 332 -27.05 -34.32 16.26
C TYR A 332 -28.21 -35.25 16.59
N THR A 333 -29.40 -34.68 16.73
CA THR A 333 -30.64 -35.46 16.57
C THR A 333 -30.78 -35.92 15.12
N LYS A 334 -31.64 -36.91 14.87
CA LYS A 334 -31.90 -37.38 13.50
C LYS A 334 -32.41 -36.25 12.61
N GLU A 335 -33.29 -35.40 13.13
CA GLU A 335 -33.87 -34.27 12.40
C GLU A 335 -32.80 -33.22 12.07
N GLU A 336 -31.95 -32.85 13.03
CA GLU A 336 -30.84 -31.92 12.78
C GLU A 336 -29.83 -32.47 11.77
N ALA A 337 -29.51 -33.76 11.83
CA ALA A 337 -28.63 -34.40 10.86
C ALA A 337 -29.23 -34.44 9.45
N VAL A 338 -30.56 -34.57 9.33
CA VAL A 338 -31.26 -34.47 8.04
C VAL A 338 -31.16 -33.05 7.48
N GLN A 339 -31.44 -32.03 8.30
CA GLN A 339 -31.38 -30.63 7.87
C GLN A 339 -29.95 -30.22 7.46
N GLU A 340 -28.95 -30.62 8.24
CA GLU A 340 -27.55 -30.36 7.89
C GLU A 340 -27.15 -31.12 6.61
N GLY A 341 -27.69 -32.34 6.41
CA GLY A 341 -27.46 -33.11 5.19
C GLY A 341 -28.08 -32.47 3.95
N ILE A 342 -29.28 -31.90 4.06
CA ILE A 342 -29.92 -31.11 2.98
C ILE A 342 -29.06 -29.89 2.66
N LYS A 343 -28.61 -29.16 3.68
CA LYS A 343 -27.74 -28.00 3.51
C LYS A 343 -26.41 -28.35 2.82
N MET A 344 -25.74 -29.41 3.26
CA MET A 344 -24.51 -29.90 2.62
C MET A 344 -24.74 -30.32 1.16
N GLY A 345 -25.84 -31.02 0.88
CA GLY A 345 -26.17 -31.45 -0.47
C GLY A 345 -26.47 -30.27 -1.40
N LYS A 346 -27.15 -29.24 -0.89
CA LYS A 346 -27.41 -28.02 -1.65
C LYS A 346 -26.11 -27.30 -1.99
N GLN A 347 -25.20 -27.17 -1.01
CA GLN A 347 -23.90 -26.54 -1.23
C GLN A 347 -23.05 -27.32 -2.26
N ASP A 348 -23.02 -28.65 -2.22
CA ASP A 348 -22.34 -29.49 -3.21
C ASP A 348 -22.90 -29.28 -4.64
N VAL A 349 -24.20 -29.02 -4.79
CA VAL A 349 -24.81 -28.70 -6.09
C VAL A 349 -24.49 -27.26 -6.52
N GLU A 350 -24.57 -26.29 -5.62
CA GLU A 350 -24.22 -24.88 -5.86
C GLU A 350 -22.75 -24.75 -6.34
N ASP A 351 -21.82 -25.48 -5.72
CA ASP A 351 -20.42 -25.52 -6.11
C ASP A 351 -20.21 -26.09 -7.54
N LYS A 352 -21.10 -26.99 -8.00
CA LYS A 352 -21.01 -27.62 -9.34
C LYS A 352 -21.59 -26.74 -10.45
N ILE A 353 -22.61 -25.93 -10.15
CA ILE A 353 -23.35 -25.13 -11.15
C ILE A 353 -22.73 -23.73 -11.31
N GLY A 354 -22.00 -23.25 -10.30
CA GLY A 354 -21.35 -21.94 -10.29
C GLY A 354 -22.33 -20.78 -10.12
N GLU A 355 -21.82 -19.54 -10.23
CA GLU A 355 -22.58 -18.31 -9.90
C GLU A 355 -23.82 -18.06 -10.79
N ASN A 356 -23.87 -18.67 -11.98
CA ASN A 356 -24.95 -18.45 -12.95
C ASN A 356 -26.06 -19.51 -12.89
N GLY A 357 -25.95 -20.52 -12.03
CA GLY A 357 -26.96 -21.57 -11.86
C GLY A 357 -27.88 -21.30 -10.67
N GLU A 358 -29.11 -21.81 -10.73
CA GLU A 358 -30.10 -21.70 -9.65
C GLU A 358 -30.73 -23.07 -9.34
N VAL A 359 -30.77 -23.42 -8.05
CA VAL A 359 -31.52 -24.58 -7.56
C VAL A 359 -32.99 -24.18 -7.38
N LYS A 360 -33.90 -24.74 -8.19
CA LYS A 360 -35.34 -24.47 -8.15
C LYS A 360 -36.08 -25.25 -7.08
N SER A 361 -35.74 -26.53 -6.94
CA SER A 361 -36.40 -27.40 -5.98
C SER A 361 -35.48 -28.53 -5.54
N GLU A 362 -35.78 -29.10 -4.38
CA GLU A 362 -35.08 -30.24 -3.81
C GLU A 362 -36.09 -31.28 -3.34
N LYS A 363 -35.77 -32.55 -3.52
CA LYS A 363 -36.59 -33.68 -3.07
C LYS A 363 -35.71 -34.76 -2.47
N VAL A 364 -35.91 -35.03 -1.19
CA VAL A 364 -35.28 -36.18 -0.53
C VAL A 364 -35.95 -37.46 -1.04
N LEU A 365 -35.18 -38.28 -1.77
CA LEU A 365 -35.67 -39.54 -2.33
C LEU A 365 -35.55 -40.68 -1.33
N HIS A 366 -34.47 -40.69 -0.55
CA HIS A 366 -34.20 -41.74 0.42
C HIS A 366 -33.50 -41.19 1.66
N GLN A 367 -33.92 -41.69 2.82
CA GLN A 367 -33.33 -41.40 4.12
C GLN A 367 -33.09 -42.73 4.84
N THR A 368 -31.85 -43.02 5.16
CA THR A 368 -31.46 -44.21 5.93
C THR A 368 -30.67 -43.81 7.15
N VAL A 369 -30.87 -44.50 8.28
CA VAL A 369 -30.04 -44.34 9.47
C VAL A 369 -29.35 -45.68 9.75
N GLU A 370 -28.05 -45.72 9.53
CA GLU A 370 -27.23 -46.92 9.70
C GLU A 370 -25.93 -46.57 10.42
N ASN A 371 -25.51 -47.39 11.38
CA ASN A 371 -24.21 -47.28 12.07
C ASN A 371 -23.91 -45.88 12.61
N GLY A 372 -24.92 -45.22 13.21
CA GLY A 372 -24.75 -43.87 13.78
C GLY A 372 -24.62 -42.75 12.74
N LYS A 373 -24.96 -43.00 11.47
CA LYS A 373 -24.93 -42.01 10.38
C LYS A 373 -26.29 -41.92 9.70
N VAL A 374 -26.66 -40.71 9.28
CA VAL A 374 -27.80 -40.45 8.41
C VAL A 374 -27.28 -40.35 6.97
N LYS A 375 -27.79 -41.20 6.09
CA LYS A 375 -27.53 -41.15 4.65
C LYS A 375 -28.76 -40.57 3.94
N LEU A 376 -28.54 -39.57 3.10
CA LEU A 376 -29.57 -38.93 2.30
C LEU A 376 -29.23 -39.06 0.82
N ILE A 377 -30.23 -39.40 0.02
CA ILE A 377 -30.19 -39.25 -1.44
C ILE A 377 -31.16 -38.13 -1.79
N ILE A 378 -30.63 -37.02 -2.30
CA ILE A 378 -31.40 -35.82 -2.59
C ILE A 378 -31.31 -35.53 -4.08
N LEU A 379 -32.47 -35.27 -4.70
CA LEU A 379 -32.59 -34.87 -6.08
C LEU A 379 -32.87 -33.37 -6.15
N TYR A 380 -32.06 -32.64 -6.90
CA TYR A 380 -32.17 -31.20 -7.09
C TYR A 380 -32.56 -30.89 -8.52
N GLN A 381 -33.61 -30.08 -8.67
CA GLN A 381 -34.01 -29.49 -9.94
C GLN A 381 -33.24 -28.17 -10.10
N VAL A 382 -32.46 -28.05 -11.17
CA VAL A 382 -31.52 -26.93 -11.36
C VAL A 382 -31.76 -26.30 -12.71
N ILE A 383 -31.71 -24.98 -12.77
CA ILE A 383 -31.53 -24.24 -14.02
C ILE A 383 -30.07 -23.78 -14.11
N GLU A 384 -29.34 -24.25 -15.11
CA GLU A 384 -27.94 -23.87 -15.35
C GLU A 384 -27.71 -23.52 -16.83
N ASP A 385 -26.58 -22.87 -17.09
CA ASP A 385 -26.07 -22.68 -18.45
C ASP A 385 -25.66 -24.02 -19.06
N ILE A 386 -26.27 -24.36 -20.19
CA ILE A 386 -26.03 -25.60 -20.93
C ILE A 386 -25.20 -25.39 -22.20
N VAL A 387 -24.62 -24.21 -22.40
CA VAL A 387 -23.82 -23.87 -23.58
C VAL A 387 -22.44 -24.53 -23.52
N GLN A 388 -22.07 -25.19 -24.61
CA GLN A 388 -20.70 -25.62 -24.88
C GLN A 388 -20.36 -25.28 -26.34
N THR A 389 -19.23 -24.61 -26.58
CA THR A 389 -18.83 -24.27 -27.96
C THR A 389 -17.97 -25.37 -28.58
N THR A 390 -18.23 -25.68 -29.85
CA THR A 390 -17.45 -26.64 -30.64
C THR A 390 -16.99 -26.00 -31.96
N PRO A 391 -15.79 -26.33 -32.47
CA PRO A 391 -15.39 -25.89 -33.81
C PRO A 391 -16.33 -26.51 -34.86
N ILE A 392 -16.55 -25.80 -35.96
CA ILE A 392 -17.32 -26.31 -37.09
C ILE A 392 -16.51 -27.42 -37.75
N VAL A 393 -17.02 -28.66 -37.73
CA VAL A 393 -16.38 -29.81 -38.40
C VAL A 393 -17.17 -30.08 -39.69
N ARG A 394 -16.50 -30.02 -40.84
CA ARG A 394 -17.09 -30.49 -42.11
C ARG A 394 -16.87 -31.99 -42.19
N GLU A 395 -17.94 -32.76 -42.30
CA GLU A 395 -17.83 -34.12 -42.84
C GLU A 395 -17.52 -33.97 -44.32
N THR A 396 -16.26 -34.22 -44.70
CA THR A 396 -15.93 -34.45 -46.10
C THR A 396 -16.57 -35.77 -46.47
N GLU A 397 -17.65 -35.74 -47.24
CA GLU A 397 -18.17 -36.93 -47.92
C GLU A 397 -17.07 -37.40 -48.88
N GLU A 398 -16.43 -38.53 -48.57
CA GLU A 398 -15.57 -39.29 -49.49
C GLU A 398 -16.39 -40.23 -50.38
#